data_AF-A0AAN8WAN9-F1
#
_entry.id   AF-A0AAN8WAN9-F1
#
_cell.length_a   1.000
_cell.length_b   1.000
_cell.length_c   1.000
_cell.angle_alpha   90.00
_cell.angle_beta   90.00
_cell.angle_gamma   90.00
#
_symmetry.space_group_name_H-M   'P 1'
#
loop_
_entity.id
_entity.type
_entity.pdbx_description
1 polymer ?
#
loop_
_entity_poly.entity_id
_entity_poly.type
_entity_poly.pdbx_seq_one_letter_code
_entity_poly.pdbx_strand_id
1 'polypeptide(L)'
;MAEQTTSAFREVNLSDGKCNVSLYVCAEEEKKIDEDPDYASELFKAALEGRLPSAGDDDSDLGNISESESNETLDKRKPNKRDLDLGNISESESNETLDKRKPNKRGYWSSAATWTLIRSIKKNSHLLSKNPENRTELFEKARKELQEDGYRFDTNNIKKKYSNLLKTYARSKERLKNPNKGNMNWEFFYVSSS
;
A
#
# COMPACT_ATOMS: atom_id res chain seq x y z
N MET A 1 20.39 6.35 41.76
CA MET A 1 19.01 5.92 41.48
C MET A 1 18.71 6.35 40.07
N ALA A 2 18.48 5.41 39.15
CA ALA A 2 18.12 5.74 37.76
C ALA A 2 16.59 5.71 37.67
N GLU A 3 15.97 6.87 37.54
CA GLU A 3 14.55 6.99 37.25
C GLU A 3 14.32 6.51 35.82
N GLN A 4 13.72 5.33 35.67
CA GLN A 4 13.19 4.88 34.40
C GLN A 4 11.92 5.68 34.14
N THR A 5 12.06 6.81 33.44
CA THR A 5 10.93 7.50 32.82
C THR A 5 10.45 6.63 31.66
N THR A 6 9.48 5.76 31.93
CA THR A 6 8.66 5.17 30.86
C THR A 6 7.93 6.32 30.18
N SER A 7 8.51 6.83 29.09
CA SER A 7 7.88 7.82 28.22
C SER A 7 6.60 7.20 27.65
N ALA A 8 5.45 7.62 28.20
CA ALA A 8 4.16 7.18 27.72
C ALA A 8 3.88 7.89 26.40
N PHE A 9 3.91 7.15 25.30
CA PHE A 9 3.51 7.66 23.99
C PHE A 9 1.98 7.74 23.91
N ARG A 10 1.48 8.80 23.29
CA ARG A 10 0.05 9.04 23.05
C ARG A 10 -0.20 9.26 21.57
N GLU A 11 -1.39 8.87 21.13
CA GLU A 11 -1.83 9.06 19.75
C GLU A 11 -2.42 10.47 19.59
N VAL A 12 -1.83 11.27 18.70
CA VAL A 12 -2.27 12.62 18.35
C VAL A 12 -2.74 12.61 16.88
N ASN A 13 -3.90 13.22 16.64
CA ASN A 13 -4.50 13.29 15.31
C ASN A 13 -4.37 14.71 14.74
N LEU A 14 -3.61 14.84 13.65
CA LEU A 14 -3.43 16.08 12.92
C LEU A 14 -4.29 16.07 11.65
N SER A 15 -4.88 17.22 11.31
CA SER A 15 -5.76 17.35 10.14
C SER A 15 -5.60 18.73 9.49
N ASP A 16 -5.59 18.75 8.15
CA ASP A 16 -5.68 19.98 7.34
C ASP A 16 -7.10 20.20 6.75
N GLY A 17 -8.08 19.43 7.23
CA GLY A 17 -9.45 19.42 6.71
C GLY A 17 -9.65 18.63 5.41
N LYS A 18 -8.57 18.13 4.78
CA LYS A 18 -8.63 17.27 3.58
C LYS A 18 -8.09 15.86 3.84
N CYS A 19 -7.15 15.73 4.75
CA CYS A 19 -6.57 14.46 5.18
C CYS A 19 -6.21 14.51 6.67
N ASN A 20 -6.14 13.31 7.28
CA ASN A 20 -5.83 13.12 8.69
C ASN A 20 -4.62 12.22 8.81
N VAL A 21 -3.76 12.52 9.78
CA VAL A 21 -2.58 11.73 10.12
C VAL A 21 -2.58 11.48 11.63
N SER A 22 -2.41 10.22 12.03
CA SER A 22 -2.29 9.81 13.43
C SER A 22 -0.83 9.51 13.75
N LEU A 23 -0.29 10.16 14.77
CA LEU A 23 1.10 10.05 15.21
C LEU A 23 1.16 9.58 16.66
N TYR A 24 2.13 8.72 16.98
CA TYR A 24 2.45 8.36 18.37
C TYR A 24 3.60 9.23 18.85
N VAL A 25 3.31 10.19 19.72
CA VAL A 25 4.26 11.20 20.22
C VAL A 25 4.38 11.12 21.73
N CYS A 26 5.48 11.62 22.28
CA CYS A 26 5.64 11.73 23.73
C CYS A 26 4.85 12.92 24.30
N ALA A 27 4.66 12.98 25.62
CA ALA A 27 3.90 14.07 26.27
C ALA A 27 4.51 15.47 26.03
N GLU A 28 5.83 15.56 25.86
CA GLU A 28 6.50 16.85 25.55
C GLU A 28 6.19 17.32 24.13
N GLU A 29 6.06 16.38 23.21
CA GLU A 29 5.83 16.63 21.79
C GLU A 29 4.35 16.90 21.51
N GLU A 30 3.43 16.23 22.22
CA GLU A 30 2.01 16.59 22.28
C GLU A 30 1.82 18.06 22.71
N LYS A 31 2.52 18.46 23.79
CA LYS A 31 2.44 19.85 24.28
C LYS A 31 2.97 20.88 23.26
N LYS A 32 4.03 20.55 22.52
CA LYS A 32 4.55 21.42 21.45
C LYS A 32 3.57 21.55 20.28
N ILE A 33 2.90 20.46 19.93
CA ILE A 33 1.84 20.47 18.90
C ILE A 33 0.68 21.38 19.31
N ASP A 34 0.29 21.35 20.58
CA ASP A 34 -0.80 22.18 21.10
C ASP A 34 -0.43 23.67 21.20
N GLU A 35 0.84 23.96 21.54
CA GLU A 35 1.33 25.34 21.73
C GLU A 35 1.68 26.03 20.40
N ASP A 36 2.14 25.29 19.39
CA ASP A 36 2.63 25.84 18.13
C ASP A 36 1.91 25.21 16.91
N PRO A 37 0.94 25.93 16.31
CA PRO A 37 0.19 25.45 15.15
C PRO A 37 1.04 25.36 13.87
N ASP A 38 2.12 26.14 13.76
CA ASP A 38 3.03 26.08 12.61
C ASP A 38 3.87 24.81 12.70
N TYR A 39 4.36 24.47 13.90
CA TYR A 39 5.03 23.19 14.16
C TYR A 39 4.11 21.99 13.88
N ALA A 40 2.85 22.02 14.31
CA ALA A 40 1.87 20.98 14.01
C ALA A 40 1.65 20.81 12.49
N SER A 41 1.61 21.92 11.75
CA SER A 41 1.45 21.93 10.30
C SER A 41 2.67 21.39 9.56
N GLU A 42 3.88 21.69 10.04
CA GLU A 42 5.12 21.12 9.51
C GLU A 42 5.22 19.62 9.79
N LEU A 43 4.88 19.20 11.01
CA LEU A 43 4.87 17.80 11.41
C LEU A 43 3.87 16.99 10.58
N PHE A 44 2.70 17.57 10.29
CA PHE A 44 1.71 16.98 9.39
C PHE A 44 2.26 16.78 7.96
N LYS A 45 2.91 17.79 7.38
CA LYS A 45 3.53 17.69 6.05
C LYS A 45 4.65 16.64 6.02
N ALA A 46 5.51 16.66 7.03
CA ALA A 46 6.61 15.71 7.18
C ALA A 46 6.09 14.27 7.26
N ALA A 47 5.00 14.04 7.97
CA ALA A 47 4.37 12.74 8.08
C ALA A 47 3.75 12.25 6.76
N LEU A 48 3.14 13.15 5.96
CA LEU A 48 2.62 12.81 4.62
C LEU A 48 3.74 12.45 3.63
N GLU A 49 4.90 13.08 3.76
CA GLU A 49 6.07 12.80 2.91
C GLU A 49 6.88 11.58 3.38
N GLY A 50 6.50 10.95 4.50
CA GLY A 50 7.23 9.83 5.10
C GLY A 50 8.58 10.23 5.69
N ARG A 51 8.77 11.53 5.96
CA ARG A 51 9.99 12.13 6.50
C ARG A 51 9.78 12.56 7.94
N LEU A 52 9.31 11.64 8.78
CA LEU A 52 9.23 11.91 10.22
C LEU A 52 10.64 12.20 10.75
N PRO A 53 10.82 13.29 11.52
CA PRO A 53 12.10 13.53 12.17
C PRO A 53 12.36 12.38 13.14
N SER A 54 13.34 11.54 12.80
CA SER A 54 13.88 10.55 13.74
C SER A 54 14.43 11.34 14.92
N ALA A 55 13.88 11.09 16.11
CA ALA A 55 14.39 11.68 17.34
C ALA A 55 15.84 11.25 17.54
N GLY A 56 16.76 12.17 17.26
CA GLY A 56 18.21 12.00 17.40
C GLY A 56 18.88 11.49 16.13
N ASP A 57 19.51 12.41 15.40
CA ASP A 57 20.95 12.34 15.05
C ASP A 57 21.35 13.66 14.37
N ASP A 58 22.36 14.30 14.94
CA ASP A 58 23.00 15.52 14.46
C ASP A 58 23.68 15.30 13.09
N ASP A 59 23.74 16.41 12.33
CA ASP A 59 24.69 16.73 11.26
C ASP A 59 24.77 15.79 10.04
N SER A 60 24.17 16.23 8.92
CA SER A 60 24.90 16.93 7.83
C SER A 60 24.20 16.81 6.46
N ASP A 61 23.76 17.97 5.98
CA ASP A 61 24.11 18.61 4.70
C ASP A 61 23.91 17.91 3.33
N LEU A 62 23.55 18.77 2.37
CA LEU A 62 23.63 18.66 0.91
C LEU A 62 22.45 17.99 0.15
N GLY A 63 21.43 18.84 -0.03
CA GLY A 63 20.86 19.26 -1.32
C GLY A 63 20.94 18.35 -2.56
N ASN A 64 19.79 18.18 -3.22
CA ASN A 64 19.68 18.51 -4.65
C ASN A 64 18.19 18.62 -5.04
N ILE A 65 17.73 19.85 -5.32
CA ILE A 65 16.45 20.08 -5.99
C ILE A 65 16.78 20.20 -7.47
N SER A 66 16.40 19.18 -8.24
CA SER A 66 16.35 19.29 -9.70
C SER A 66 14.88 19.28 -10.10
N GLU A 67 14.37 20.49 -10.30
CA GLU A 67 13.17 20.74 -11.09
C GLU A 67 13.42 20.22 -12.51
N SER A 68 12.46 19.46 -13.02
CA SER A 68 12.27 19.33 -14.47
C SER A 68 10.79 19.21 -14.76
N GLU A 69 10.26 20.34 -15.24
CA GLU A 69 9.02 20.43 -15.98
C GLU A 69 9.07 19.50 -17.20
N SER A 70 7.96 18.82 -17.50
CA SER A 70 7.64 18.49 -18.89
C SER A 70 6.13 18.36 -19.08
N ASN A 71 5.72 18.92 -20.21
CA ASN A 71 4.38 19.30 -20.63
C ASN A 71 3.51 18.14 -21.13
N GLU A 72 2.22 18.46 -21.28
CA GLU A 72 1.26 17.91 -22.26
C GLU A 72 0.88 16.42 -22.11
N THR A 73 -0.34 15.95 -22.39
CA THR A 73 -1.39 16.44 -23.28
C THR A 73 -2.73 15.83 -22.83
N LEU A 74 -3.82 16.58 -22.98
CA LEU A 74 -5.19 16.06 -22.93
C LEU A 74 -5.39 14.96 -24.00
N ASP A 75 -5.91 13.80 -23.61
CA ASP A 75 -6.65 12.95 -24.55
C ASP A 75 -8.01 12.51 -23.96
N LYS A 76 -9.03 12.71 -24.78
CA LYS A 76 -10.45 12.57 -24.50
C LYS A 76 -10.84 11.10 -24.71
N ARG A 77 -11.34 10.40 -23.69
CA ARG A 77 -12.18 9.21 -23.93
C ARG A 77 -13.43 9.17 -23.05
N LYS A 78 -14.56 9.12 -23.73
CA LYS A 78 -15.95 9.01 -23.27
C LYS A 78 -16.15 7.85 -22.27
N PRO A 79 -17.13 7.97 -21.35
CA PRO A 79 -17.52 6.89 -20.46
C PRO A 79 -18.36 5.87 -21.23
N ASN A 80 -17.98 4.60 -21.22
CA ASN A 80 -18.87 3.53 -21.65
C ASN A 80 -19.32 2.73 -20.42
N LYS A 81 -20.61 2.85 -20.15
CA LYS A 81 -21.39 2.01 -19.23
C LYS A 81 -21.26 0.56 -19.68
N ARG A 82 -21.00 -0.35 -18.75
CA ARG A 82 -21.85 -1.51 -18.44
C ARG A 82 -21.15 -2.52 -17.53
N ASP A 83 -21.97 -2.98 -16.59
CA ASP A 83 -21.97 -4.26 -15.90
C ASP A 83 -20.97 -4.45 -14.74
N LEU A 84 -21.49 -4.04 -13.58
CA LEU A 84 -21.15 -4.55 -12.26
C LEU A 84 -21.36 -6.07 -12.24
N ASP A 85 -20.27 -6.84 -12.25
CA ASP A 85 -20.27 -8.20 -11.73
C ASP A 85 -19.46 -8.20 -10.43
N LEU A 86 -20.20 -8.08 -9.32
CA LEU A 86 -19.71 -8.12 -7.95
C LEU A 86 -19.40 -9.57 -7.57
N GLY A 87 -18.31 -10.09 -8.12
CA GLY A 87 -17.77 -11.40 -7.74
C GLY A 87 -17.03 -11.35 -6.39
N ASN A 88 -17.81 -11.39 -5.31
CA ASN A 88 -17.51 -12.00 -4.00
C ASN A 88 -16.03 -12.01 -3.56
N ILE A 89 -15.58 -10.92 -2.94
CA ILE A 89 -14.35 -10.94 -2.12
C ILE A 89 -14.80 -11.45 -0.75
N SER A 90 -14.62 -12.76 -0.53
CA SER A 90 -14.68 -13.34 0.80
C SER A 90 -13.53 -12.76 1.61
N GLU A 91 -13.82 -11.70 2.36
CA GLU A 91 -12.99 -11.26 3.48
C GLU A 91 -12.92 -12.41 4.48
N SER A 92 -11.74 -12.99 4.59
CA SER A 92 -11.34 -13.74 5.76
C SER A 92 -10.01 -13.15 6.19
N GLU A 93 -10.11 -12.18 7.09
CA GLU A 93 -9.02 -11.82 7.97
C GLU A 93 -8.56 -13.08 8.71
N SER A 94 -7.26 -13.37 8.62
CA SER A 94 -6.59 -14.14 9.65
C SER A 94 -5.11 -13.74 9.67
N ASN A 95 -4.71 -13.25 10.85
CA ASN A 95 -3.34 -12.99 11.24
C ASN A 95 -2.49 -14.25 11.01
N GLU A 96 -1.63 -14.27 9.98
CA GLU A 96 -0.63 -15.33 9.82
C GLU A 96 0.66 -14.93 10.53
N THR A 97 0.76 -15.39 11.78
CA THR A 97 2.01 -15.87 12.37
C THR A 97 2.78 -16.71 11.36
N LEU A 98 4.10 -16.49 11.27
CA LEU A 98 5.09 -17.31 10.54
C LEU A 98 4.77 -18.82 10.58
N ASP A 99 4.03 -19.33 9.59
CA ASP A 99 3.72 -20.76 9.52
C ASP A 99 4.68 -21.48 8.57
N LYS A 100 5.34 -22.48 9.15
CA LYS A 100 6.33 -23.34 8.52
C LYS A 100 5.60 -24.24 7.52
N ARG A 101 5.82 -23.98 6.22
CA ARG A 101 5.73 -24.95 5.12
C ARG A 101 4.51 -25.90 5.18
N LYS A 102 3.28 -25.38 5.21
CA LYS A 102 2.13 -26.22 4.85
C LYS A 102 2.17 -26.54 3.35
N PRO A 103 1.94 -27.79 2.94
CA PRO A 103 1.78 -28.12 1.52
C PRO A 103 0.59 -27.33 0.98
N ASN A 104 0.88 -26.45 0.04
CA ASN A 104 -0.05 -25.45 -0.46
C ASN A 104 -1.35 -26.11 -0.95
N LYS A 105 -2.52 -25.70 -0.40
CA LYS A 105 -3.83 -26.05 -0.96
C LYS A 105 -3.81 -25.58 -2.41
N ARG A 106 -4.02 -26.50 -3.38
CA ARG A 106 -4.06 -26.17 -4.82
C ARG A 106 -4.94 -24.94 -5.03
N GLY A 107 -4.36 -23.86 -5.54
CA GLY A 107 -5.10 -22.64 -5.90
C GLY A 107 -5.18 -21.54 -4.84
N TYR A 108 -4.64 -21.73 -3.63
CA TYR A 108 -4.53 -20.64 -2.65
C TYR A 108 -3.32 -19.74 -2.93
N TRP A 109 -3.53 -18.42 -2.99
CA TRP A 109 -2.48 -17.41 -3.16
C TRP A 109 -2.11 -16.81 -1.80
N SER A 110 -1.10 -17.40 -1.14
CA SER A 110 -0.52 -16.80 0.06
C SER A 110 0.18 -15.46 -0.27
N SER A 111 0.42 -14.65 0.76
CA SER A 111 1.23 -13.44 0.64
C SER A 111 2.63 -13.76 0.10
N ALA A 112 3.26 -14.82 0.59
CA ALA A 112 4.56 -15.28 0.12
C ALA A 112 4.54 -15.67 -1.38
N ALA A 113 3.54 -16.44 -1.83
CA ALA A 113 3.37 -16.78 -3.24
C ALA A 113 3.19 -15.54 -4.12
N THR A 114 2.40 -14.58 -3.64
CA THR A 114 2.15 -13.32 -4.36
C THR A 114 3.44 -12.49 -4.46
N TRP A 115 4.25 -12.45 -3.40
CA TRP A 115 5.56 -11.79 -3.41
C TRP A 115 6.55 -12.44 -4.37
N THR A 116 6.63 -13.78 -4.39
CA THR A 116 7.47 -14.50 -5.36
C THR A 116 7.06 -14.15 -6.79
N LEU A 117 5.76 -14.12 -7.09
CA LEU A 117 5.26 -13.72 -8.40
C LEU A 117 5.70 -12.30 -8.79
N ILE A 118 5.48 -11.32 -7.90
CA ILE A 118 5.83 -9.91 -8.16
C ILE A 118 7.34 -9.78 -8.36
N ARG A 119 8.15 -10.43 -7.50
CA ARG A 119 9.61 -10.43 -7.61
C ARG A 119 10.08 -11.00 -8.94
N SER A 120 9.54 -12.14 -9.35
CA SER A 120 9.87 -12.81 -10.60
C SER A 120 9.61 -11.93 -11.82
N ILE A 121 8.43 -11.28 -11.83
CA ILE A 121 8.03 -10.38 -12.91
C ILE A 121 8.90 -9.13 -12.95
N LYS A 122 9.23 -8.56 -11.78
CA LYS A 122 10.10 -7.38 -11.69
C LYS A 122 11.53 -7.68 -12.19
N LYS A 123 12.07 -8.86 -11.86
CA LYS A 123 13.39 -9.33 -12.33
C LYS A 123 13.42 -9.49 -13.86
N ASN A 124 12.32 -9.98 -14.43
CA ASN A 124 12.19 -10.23 -15.87
C ASN A 124 11.37 -9.14 -16.58
N SER A 125 11.43 -7.89 -16.09
CA SER A 125 10.59 -6.78 -16.58
C SER A 125 10.82 -6.43 -18.05
N HIS A 126 12.01 -6.69 -18.58
CA HIS A 126 12.34 -6.53 -20.00
C HIS A 126 11.46 -7.40 -20.93
N LEU A 127 10.90 -8.50 -20.43
CA LEU A 127 10.02 -9.40 -21.19
C LEU A 127 8.55 -8.93 -21.22
N LEU A 128 8.18 -7.87 -20.48
CA LEU A 128 6.81 -7.29 -20.47
C LEU A 128 6.46 -6.51 -21.75
N SER A 129 7.31 -6.57 -22.78
CA SER A 129 7.06 -6.01 -24.11
C SER A 129 5.69 -6.40 -24.69
N LYS A 130 5.23 -5.65 -25.70
CA LYS A 130 3.97 -5.90 -26.43
C LYS A 130 3.95 -7.27 -27.13
N ASN A 131 5.10 -7.93 -27.27
CA ASN A 131 5.22 -9.24 -27.90
C ASN A 131 4.61 -10.35 -27.01
N PRO A 132 3.64 -11.13 -27.53
CA PRO A 132 2.95 -12.16 -26.75
C PRO A 132 3.86 -13.34 -26.36
N GLU A 133 4.90 -13.61 -27.15
CA GLU A 133 5.87 -14.68 -26.91
C GLU A 133 6.72 -14.39 -25.67
N ASN A 134 7.29 -13.18 -25.58
CA ASN A 134 8.08 -12.73 -24.43
C ASN A 134 7.26 -12.76 -23.14
N ARG A 135 5.98 -12.38 -23.21
CA ARG A 135 5.06 -12.48 -22.06
C ARG A 135 4.81 -13.93 -21.65
N THR A 136 4.73 -14.84 -22.61
CA THR A 136 4.54 -16.26 -22.30
C THR A 136 5.78 -16.82 -21.61
N GLU A 137 6.98 -16.49 -22.11
CA GLU A 137 8.24 -16.85 -21.47
C GLU A 137 8.35 -16.30 -20.03
N LEU A 138 7.94 -15.05 -19.82
CA LEU A 138 7.89 -14.41 -18.51
C LEU A 138 7.04 -15.22 -17.51
N PHE A 139 5.83 -15.63 -17.91
CA PHE A 139 4.94 -16.38 -17.03
C PHE A 139 5.41 -17.81 -16.80
N GLU A 140 6.09 -18.44 -17.77
CA GLU A 140 6.72 -19.75 -17.56
C GLU A 140 7.91 -19.66 -16.60
N LYS A 141 8.73 -18.61 -16.66
CA LYS A 141 9.79 -18.36 -15.65
C LYS A 141 9.20 -18.18 -14.26
N ALA A 142 8.18 -17.33 -14.12
CA ALA A 142 7.49 -17.11 -12.86
C ALA A 142 6.85 -18.39 -12.32
N ARG A 143 6.33 -19.26 -13.20
CA ARG A 143 5.78 -20.56 -12.82
C ARG A 143 6.85 -21.48 -12.25
N LYS A 144 8.04 -21.53 -12.85
CA LYS A 144 9.16 -22.34 -12.35
C LYS A 144 9.61 -21.87 -10.96
N GLU A 145 9.81 -20.57 -10.77
CA GLU A 145 10.20 -20.02 -9.46
C GLU A 145 9.13 -20.29 -8.38
N LEU A 146 7.84 -20.20 -8.73
CA LEU A 146 6.76 -20.58 -7.81
C LEU A 146 6.77 -22.09 -7.48
N GLN A 147 7.09 -22.95 -8.44
CA GLN A 147 7.19 -24.39 -8.22
C GLN A 147 8.38 -24.77 -7.33
N GLU A 148 9.51 -24.09 -7.48
CA GLU A 148 10.69 -24.24 -6.61
C GLU A 148 10.36 -23.91 -5.15
N ASP A 149 9.55 -22.86 -4.94
CA ASP A 149 9.03 -22.47 -3.62
C ASP A 149 7.92 -23.40 -3.10
N GLY A 150 7.54 -24.45 -3.85
CA GLY A 150 6.52 -25.43 -3.47
C GLY A 150 5.09 -25.06 -3.86
N TYR A 151 4.89 -23.96 -4.59
CA TYR A 151 3.58 -23.53 -5.08
C TYR A 151 3.28 -24.10 -6.47
N ARG A 152 2.17 -24.83 -6.60
CA ARG A 152 1.71 -25.37 -7.89
C ARG A 152 0.57 -24.52 -8.45
N PHE A 153 0.91 -23.65 -9.41
CA PHE A 153 -0.06 -22.87 -10.18
C PHE A 153 0.08 -23.14 -11.67
N ASP A 154 -1.05 -23.05 -12.37
CA ASP A 154 -1.09 -23.05 -13.83
C ASP A 154 -0.75 -21.66 -14.38
N THR A 155 -0.18 -21.61 -15.58
CA THR A 155 0.19 -20.36 -16.25
C THR A 155 -1.01 -19.43 -16.42
N ASN A 156 -2.22 -19.97 -16.65
CA ASN A 156 -3.45 -19.19 -16.73
C ASN A 156 -3.85 -18.56 -15.39
N ASN A 157 -3.66 -19.27 -14.28
CA ASN A 157 -3.93 -18.74 -12.94
C ASN A 157 -2.93 -17.64 -12.57
N ILE A 158 -1.66 -17.81 -12.95
CA ILE A 158 -0.62 -16.80 -12.75
C ILE A 158 -0.95 -15.53 -13.56
N LYS A 159 -1.30 -15.68 -14.86
CA LYS A 159 -1.74 -14.58 -15.72
C LYS A 159 -2.93 -13.83 -15.12
N LYS A 160 -3.97 -14.55 -14.70
CA LYS A 160 -5.17 -13.98 -14.08
C LYS A 160 -4.85 -13.23 -12.78
N LYS A 161 -4.05 -13.83 -11.89
CA LYS A 161 -3.61 -13.20 -10.64
C LYS A 161 -2.85 -11.91 -10.92
N TYR A 162 -1.89 -11.93 -11.86
CA TYR A 162 -1.13 -10.74 -12.21
C TYR A 162 -2.00 -9.62 -12.78
N SER A 163 -2.93 -9.94 -13.69
CA SER A 163 -3.89 -8.95 -14.20
C SER A 163 -4.76 -8.34 -13.09
N ASN A 164 -5.19 -9.16 -12.12
CA ASN A 164 -5.95 -8.67 -10.98
C ASN A 164 -5.12 -7.76 -10.07
N LEU A 165 -3.84 -8.07 -9.86
CA LEU A 165 -2.92 -7.21 -9.11
C LEU A 165 -2.76 -5.84 -9.79
N LEU A 166 -2.55 -5.82 -11.11
CA LEU A 166 -2.45 -4.57 -11.86
C LEU A 166 -3.72 -3.72 -11.74
N LYS A 167 -4.90 -4.33 -11.89
CA LYS A 167 -6.19 -3.63 -11.75
C LYS A 167 -6.38 -3.08 -10.33
N THR A 168 -6.07 -3.88 -9.32
CA THR A 168 -6.22 -3.49 -7.92
C THR A 168 -5.28 -2.35 -7.59
N TYR A 169 -4.01 -2.45 -7.98
CA TYR A 169 -3.03 -1.39 -7.79
C TYR A 169 -3.41 -0.10 -8.51
N ALA A 170 -3.89 -0.19 -9.76
CA ALA A 170 -4.37 0.98 -10.50
C ALA A 170 -5.52 1.68 -9.79
N ARG A 171 -6.52 0.92 -9.30
CA ARG A 171 -7.65 1.47 -8.52
C ARG A 171 -7.20 2.09 -7.20
N SER A 172 -6.33 1.41 -6.45
CA SER A 172 -5.80 1.93 -5.20
C SER A 172 -5.01 3.23 -5.44
N LYS A 173 -4.19 3.28 -6.48
CA LYS A 173 -3.46 4.49 -6.88
C LYS A 173 -4.40 5.63 -7.28
N GLU A 174 -5.52 5.33 -7.95
CA GLU A 174 -6.55 6.33 -8.28
C GLU A 174 -7.27 6.88 -7.04
N ARG A 175 -7.57 6.02 -6.06
CA ARG A 175 -8.16 6.44 -4.77
C ARG A 175 -7.23 7.37 -3.99
N LEU A 176 -5.92 7.09 -3.97
CA LEU A 176 -4.94 7.98 -3.34
C LEU A 176 -4.90 9.37 -4.00
N LYS A 177 -5.16 9.47 -5.30
CA LYS A 177 -5.25 10.76 -6.01
C LYS A 177 -6.56 11.49 -5.75
N ASN A 178 -7.62 10.77 -5.40
CA ASN A 178 -8.97 11.31 -5.20
C ASN A 178 -9.60 10.73 -3.92
N PRO A 179 -9.07 11.08 -2.73
CA PRO A 179 -9.55 10.50 -1.46
C PRO A 179 -11.05 10.76 -1.24
N ASN A 180 -11.58 11.86 -1.77
CA ASN A 180 -12.99 12.26 -1.59
C ASN A 180 -14.01 11.49 -2.45
N LYS A 181 -13.60 10.62 -3.38
CA LYS A 181 -14.54 9.90 -4.28
C LYS A 181 -15.00 8.53 -3.75
N GLY A 182 -14.62 8.16 -2.53
CA GLY A 182 -14.86 6.82 -2.02
C GLY A 182 -14.97 6.73 -0.51
N ASN A 183 -15.46 7.77 0.18
CA ASN A 183 -15.92 7.61 1.56
C ASN A 183 -17.11 6.64 1.54
N MET A 184 -16.81 5.34 1.66
CA MET A 184 -17.74 4.37 2.21
C MET A 184 -17.97 4.81 3.65
N ASN A 185 -18.97 5.66 3.86
CA ASN A 185 -19.50 5.91 5.19
C ASN A 185 -20.03 4.58 5.71
N TRP A 186 -19.27 3.96 6.62
CA TRP A 186 -19.76 2.84 7.40
C TRP A 186 -20.65 3.41 8.50
N GLU A 187 -21.97 3.41 8.28
CA GLU A 187 -22.93 3.74 9.34
C GLU A 187 -23.09 2.51 10.25
N PHE A 188 -22.66 2.64 11.50
CA PHE A 188 -22.88 1.63 12.52
C PHE A 188 -24.27 1.82 13.12
N PHE A 189 -25.14 0.82 12.96
CA PHE A 189 -26.42 0.77 13.64
C PHE A 189 -26.28 -0.02 14.95
N TYR A 190 -26.45 0.66 16.08
CA TYR A 190 -26.60 -0.03 17.36
C TYR A 190 -28.02 -0.60 17.45
N VAL A 191 -28.13 -1.93 17.54
CA VAL A 191 -29.39 -2.59 17.87
C VAL A 191 -29.67 -2.31 19.34
N SER A 192 -30.60 -1.39 19.60
CA SER A 192 -31.12 -1.16 20.95
C SER A 192 -32.15 -2.24 21.25
N SER A 193 -31.75 -3.27 22.00
CA SER A 193 -32.70 -4.25 22.55
C SER A 193 -33.46 -3.59 23.70
N SER A 194 -34.78 -3.41 23.53
CA SER A 194 -35.72 -3.05 24.60
C SER A 194 -36.24 -4.30 25.31
#